data_AF-A0A967T5Q1-F1
#
_entry.id   AF-A0A967T5Q1-F1
#
_cell.length_a   1.000
_cell.length_b   1.000
_cell.length_c   1.000
_cell.angle_alpha   90.00
_cell.angle_beta   90.00
_cell.angle_gamma   90.00
#
_symmetry.space_group_name_H-M   'P 1'
#
loop_
_entity.id
_entity.type
_entity.pdbx_description
1 polymer ?
#
loop_
_entity_poly.entity_id
_entity_poly.type
_entity_poly.pdbx_seq_one_letter_code
_entity_poly.pdbx_strand_id
1 'polypeptide(L)'
;MEPCVFYSSFEEEDGNHTWNRWDITDLKVYFSPDMKTAVTTFNNDGEYTMKGSDDPIAYKTRASEVWFFDNGWKLMHSNFAPLAIGSGVPKTQ
;
A
#
# COMPACT_ATOMS: atom_id res chain seq x y z
N MET A 1 -6.13 19.92 -15.06
CA MET A 1 -5.22 19.47 -14.01
C MET A 1 -5.05 17.99 -14.25
N GLU A 2 -3.87 17.57 -14.71
CA GLU A 2 -3.55 16.16 -14.95
C GLU A 2 -3.57 15.42 -13.60
N PRO A 3 -4.14 14.21 -13.51
CA PRO A 3 -4.11 13.45 -12.25
C PRO A 3 -2.66 13.11 -11.88
N CYS A 4 -2.29 13.33 -10.61
CA CYS A 4 -1.02 12.84 -10.09
C CYS A 4 -1.04 11.31 -10.11
N VAL A 5 -0.26 10.71 -11.02
CA VAL A 5 -0.07 9.25 -11.08
C VAL A 5 1.12 8.91 -10.19
N PHE A 6 0.88 8.12 -9.15
CA PHE A 6 1.93 7.59 -8.30
C PHE A 6 2.43 6.27 -8.90
N TYR A 7 3.73 6.16 -9.15
CA TYR A 7 4.38 4.89 -9.51
C TYR A 7 5.02 4.33 -8.24
N SER A 8 4.47 3.24 -7.69
CA SER A 8 5.20 2.44 -6.72
C SER A 8 5.96 1.35 -7.49
N SER A 9 7.28 1.43 -7.50
CA SER A 9 8.13 0.31 -7.93
C SER A 9 8.33 -0.63 -6.74
N PHE A 10 7.27 -1.31 -6.33
CA PHE A 10 7.39 -2.48 -5.46
C PHE A 10 7.38 -3.70 -6.37
N GLU A 11 8.53 -4.02 -6.97
CA GLU A 11 8.77 -5.37 -7.48
C GLU A 11 9.20 -6.22 -6.28
N GLU A 12 8.23 -6.63 -5.49
CA GLU A 12 8.31 -7.91 -4.81
C GLU A 12 7.09 -8.68 -5.32
N GLU A 13 7.23 -9.26 -6.51
CA GLU A 13 6.32 -10.29 -6.99
C GLU A 13 6.59 -11.52 -6.11
N ASP A 14 6.18 -11.45 -4.85
CA ASP A 14 6.04 -12.64 -4.03
C ASP A 14 4.89 -13.44 -4.63
N GLY A 15 5.22 -14.29 -5.59
CA GLY A 15 4.30 -15.09 -6.39
C GLY A 15 3.57 -16.18 -5.58
N ASN A 16 3.48 -16.01 -4.27
CA ASN A 16 2.87 -16.94 -3.33
C ASN A 16 1.44 -16.53 -2.93
N HIS A 17 0.94 -15.38 -3.39
CA HIS A 17 -0.47 -15.00 -3.29
C HIS A 17 -0.99 -14.28 -4.54
N THR A 18 -2.31 -14.20 -4.65
CA THR A 18 -3.01 -13.40 -5.65
C THR A 18 -3.96 -12.45 -4.93
N TRP A 19 -3.93 -11.17 -5.29
CA TRP A 19 -4.90 -10.20 -4.80
C TRP A 19 -6.24 -10.38 -5.52
N ASN A 20 -7.30 -10.66 -4.77
CA ASN A 20 -8.66 -10.77 -5.30
C ASN A 20 -9.32 -9.39 -5.35
N ARG A 21 -9.04 -8.56 -4.33
CA ARG A 21 -9.53 -7.18 -4.20
C ARG A 21 -8.50 -6.37 -3.44
N TRP A 22 -8.29 -5.12 -3.86
CA TRP A 22 -7.46 -4.16 -3.14
C TRP A 22 -8.05 -2.76 -3.30
N ASP A 23 -8.77 -2.32 -2.28
CA ASP A 23 -9.40 -1.00 -2.24
C ASP A 23 -8.65 -0.08 -1.27
N ILE A 24 -8.46 1.16 -1.72
CA ILE A 24 -7.85 2.23 -0.93
C ILE A 24 -8.93 3.26 -0.58
N THR A 25 -9.04 3.60 0.70
CA THR A 25 -10.00 4.59 1.20
C THR A 25 -9.34 5.57 2.18
N ASP A 26 -9.98 6.73 2.42
CA ASP A 26 -9.46 7.77 3.33
C ASP A 26 -8.01 8.21 3.03
N LEU A 27 -7.68 8.34 1.74
CA LEU A 27 -6.37 8.85 1.33
C LEU A 27 -6.21 10.32 1.75
N LYS A 28 -5.21 10.58 2.57
CA LYS A 28 -4.76 11.92 2.95
C LYS A 28 -3.32 12.10 2.52
N VAL A 29 -3.02 13.27 1.96
CA VAL A 29 -1.70 13.64 1.47
C VAL A 29 -1.26 14.93 2.14
N TYR A 30 -0.07 14.91 2.72
CA TYR A 30 0.55 16.05 3.38
C TYR A 30 1.88 16.35 2.72
N PHE A 31 2.04 17.55 2.15
CA PHE A 31 3.30 17.98 1.54
C PHE A 31 4.15 18.76 2.54
N SER A 32 5.47 18.64 2.41
CA SER A 32 6.38 19.59 3.04
C SER A 32 6.23 21.00 2.44
N PRO A 33 6.60 22.06 3.16
CA PRO A 33 6.53 23.44 2.64
C PRO A 33 7.32 23.65 1.33
N ASP A 34 8.40 22.90 1.14
CA ASP A 34 9.23 22.96 -0.07
C ASP A 34 8.77 22.00 -1.18
N MET A 35 7.67 21.26 -0.95
CA MET A 35 7.09 20.27 -1.87
C MET A 35 8.04 19.15 -2.28
N LYS A 36 9.13 18.93 -1.52
CA LYS A 36 10.11 17.85 -1.80
C LYS A 36 9.81 16.54 -1.10
N THR A 37 8.96 16.54 -0.07
CA THR A 37 8.49 15.32 0.57
C THR A 37 6.97 15.33 0.69
N ALA A 38 6.40 14.14 0.70
CA ALA A 38 5.00 13.94 1.01
C ALA A 38 4.83 12.78 1.98
N VAL A 39 3.85 12.89 2.87
CA VAL A 39 3.38 11.78 3.69
C VAL A 39 1.97 11.45 3.25
N THR A 40 1.73 10.20 2.91
CA THR A 40 0.39 9.68 2.63
C THR A 40 -0.08 8.82 3.79
N THR A 41 -1.37 8.87 4.09
CA THR A 41 -2.01 7.92 4.99
C THR A 41 -3.31 7.47 4.37
N PHE A 42 -3.61 6.18 4.45
CA PHE A 42 -4.80 5.60 3.84
C PHE A 42 -5.17 4.29 4.52
N ASN A 43 -6.42 3.85 4.35
CA ASN A 43 -6.84 2.52 4.73
C ASN A 43 -6.79 1.62 3.49
N ASN A 44 -6.28 0.41 3.67
CA ASN A 44 -6.48 -0.66 2.71
C ASN A 44 -7.58 -1.60 3.22
N ASP A 45 -8.47 -1.96 2.31
CA ASP A 45 -9.46 -3.02 2.49
C ASP A 45 -9.40 -3.92 1.26
N GLY A 46 -9.12 -5.18 1.46
CA GLY A 46 -8.90 -6.10 0.37
C GLY A 46 -8.99 -7.54 0.80
N GLU A 47 -8.57 -8.38 -0.11
CA GLU A 47 -8.57 -9.82 0.05
C GLU A 47 -7.52 -10.43 -0.88
N TYR A 48 -6.78 -11.42 -0.38
CA TYR A 48 -5.84 -12.19 -1.18
C TYR A 48 -6.00 -13.68 -0.90
N THR A 49 -5.61 -14.51 -1.88
CA THR A 49 -5.57 -15.96 -1.73
C THR A 49 -4.13 -16.44 -1.87
N MET A 50 -3.67 -17.28 -0.94
CA MET A 50 -2.35 -17.92 -1.03
C MET A 50 -2.34 -19.00 -2.11
N LYS A 51 -1.20 -19.18 -2.79
CA LYS A 51 -1.03 -20.20 -3.82
C LYS A 51 -1.23 -21.60 -3.22
N GLY A 52 -2.10 -22.40 -3.82
CA GLY A 52 -2.46 -23.73 -3.32
C GLY A 52 -3.54 -23.73 -2.23
N SER A 53 -4.11 -22.56 -1.91
CA SER A 53 -5.32 -22.42 -1.12
C SER A 53 -6.47 -21.95 -2.01
N ASP A 54 -7.69 -22.38 -1.71
CA ASP A 54 -8.91 -21.80 -2.27
C ASP A 54 -9.57 -20.80 -1.30
N ASP A 55 -9.10 -20.73 -0.06
CA ASP A 55 -9.66 -19.87 0.99
C ASP A 55 -9.09 -18.45 0.90
N PRO A 56 -9.95 -17.42 0.71
CA PRO A 56 -9.51 -16.04 0.71
C PRO A 56 -9.21 -15.51 2.13
N ILE A 57 -8.20 -14.64 2.22
CA ILE A 57 -7.75 -14.01 3.46
C ILE A 57 -8.09 -12.52 3.39
N ALA A 58 -8.89 -12.05 4.35
CA ALA A 58 -9.22 -10.63 4.47
C ALA A 58 -7.98 -9.81 4.82
N TYR A 59 -7.71 -8.78 4.02
CA TYR A 59 -6.62 -7.82 4.23
C TYR A 59 -7.20 -6.48 4.67
N LYS A 60 -6.82 -6.02 5.87
CA LYS A 60 -7.22 -4.69 6.35
C LYS A 60 -6.09 -4.04 7.11
N THR A 61 -5.58 -2.92 6.59
CA THR A 61 -4.47 -2.18 7.21
C THR A 61 -4.70 -0.68 7.20
N ARG A 62 -4.17 0.02 8.20
CA ARG A 62 -3.85 1.45 8.07
C ARG A 62 -2.44 1.55 7.53
N ALA A 63 -2.28 2.20 6.39
CA ALA A 63 -0.99 2.47 5.78
C ALA A 63 -0.54 3.91 6.00
N SER A 64 0.76 4.07 6.11
CA SER A 64 1.44 5.37 6.07
C SER A 64 2.69 5.24 5.22
N GLU A 65 2.89 6.18 4.30
CA GLU A 65 4.03 6.16 3.41
C GLU A 65 4.71 7.53 3.34
N VAL A 66 6.03 7.50 3.24
CA VAL A 66 6.87 8.69 3.09
C VAL A 66 7.44 8.69 1.69
N TRP A 67 7.25 9.79 0.98
CA TRP A 67 7.67 10.00 -0.40
C TRP A 67 8.66 11.15 -0.49
N PHE A 68 9.60 11.05 -1.41
CA PHE A 68 10.55 12.11 -1.75
C PHE A 68 10.47 12.42 -3.26
N PHE A 69 10.54 13.70 -3.61
CA PHE A 69 10.53 14.16 -4.98
C PHE A 69 11.96 14.33 -5.51
N ASP A 70 12.31 13.50 -6.49
CA ASP A 70 13.57 13.57 -7.23
C ASP A 70 13.31 13.18 -8.69
N ASN A 71 13.01 14.20 -9.51
CA ASN A 71 12.52 14.04 -10.88
C ASN A 71 11.31 13.11 -11.01
N GLY A 72 10.48 13.06 -9.96
CA GLY A 72 9.38 12.13 -9.77
C GLY A 72 9.21 11.75 -8.31
N TRP A 73 8.02 11.27 -7.92
CA TRP A 73 7.78 10.77 -6.57
C TRP A 73 8.38 9.39 -6.39
N LYS A 74 9.22 9.23 -5.37
CA LYS A 74 9.85 7.97 -4.98
C LYS A 74 9.44 7.62 -3.57
N LEU A 75 9.08 6.36 -3.35
CA LEU A 75 8.71 5.85 -2.04
C LEU A 75 9.97 5.62 -1.20
N MET A 76 10.05 6.25 -0.02
CA MET A 76 11.17 6.12 0.91
C MET A 76 10.87 5.09 2.01
N HIS A 77 9.63 5.03 2.45
CA HIS A 77 9.21 4.15 3.55
C HIS A 77 7.72 3.88 3.48
N SER A 78 7.32 2.62 3.68
CA SER A 78 5.93 2.24 3.91
C SER A 78 5.80 1.47 5.22
N ASN A 79 4.70 1.73 5.93
CA ASN A 79 4.30 0.99 7.10
C ASN A 79 2.83 0.58 6.96
N PHE A 80 2.53 -0.67 7.29
CA PHE A 80 1.19 -1.26 7.20
C PHE A 80 0.82 -1.86 8.56
N ALA A 81 -0.05 -1.18 9.30
CA ALA A 81 -0.53 -1.67 10.58
C ALA A 81 -1.85 -2.46 10.39
N PRO A 82 -1.91 -3.76 10.73
CA PRO A 82 -3.13 -4.54 10.63
C PRO A 82 -4.23 -3.99 11.53
N LEU A 83 -5.46 -3.94 11.02
CA LEU A 83 -6.65 -3.65 11.81
C LEU A 83 -7.18 -4.96 12.40
N ALA A 84 -7.81 -4.92 13.58
CA ALA A 84 -8.14 -6.08 14.42
C ALA A 84 -8.92 -7.23 13.74
N ILE A 85 -9.52 -7.00 12.57
CA ILE A 85 -10.34 -7.96 11.81
C ILE A 85 -9.70 -8.43 10.49
N GLY A 86 -8.50 -7.98 10.15
CA GLY A 86 -7.82 -8.37 8.91
C GLY A 86 -6.37 -8.78 9.14
N SER A 87 -5.88 -9.68 8.29
CA SER A 87 -4.46 -9.99 8.23
C SER A 87 -3.69 -8.77 7.72
N GLY A 88 -2.44 -8.63 8.19
CA GLY A 88 -1.49 -7.66 7.68
C GLY A 88 -0.99 -8.01 6.28
N VAL A 89 0.14 -7.41 5.90
CA VAL A 89 0.87 -7.78 4.69
C VAL A 89 1.04 -9.32 4.65
N PRO A 90 0.77 -9.98 3.50
CA PRO A 90 1.02 -11.40 3.34
C PRO A 90 2.41 -11.76 3.85
N LYS A 91 2.49 -12.80 4.69
CA LYS A 91 3.78 -13.28 5.18
C LYS A 91 4.31 -14.31 4.20
N THR A 92 5.45 -14.04 3.58
CA THR A 92 6.32 -15.07 3.04
C THR A 92 6.72 -16.01 4.18
N GLN A 93 6.54 -17.32 4.00
CA GLN A 93 7.15 -18.33 4.89
C GLN A 93 8.66 -18.39 4.69
#